data_AF-A0A150XX81-F1
#
_entry.id   AF-A0A150XX81-F1
#
_cell.length_a   1.000
_cell.length_b   1.000
_cell.length_c   1.000
_cell.angle_alpha   90.00
_cell.angle_beta   90.00
_cell.angle_gamma   90.00
#
_symmetry.space_group_name_H-M   'P 1'
#
loop_
_entity.id
_entity.type
_entity.pdbx_description
1 polymer ?
#
loop_
_entity_poly.entity_id
_entity_poly.type
_entity_poly.pdbx_seq_one_letter_code
_entity_poly.pdbx_strand_id
1 'polypeptide(L)'
;MKHHHIQRTSVAFFLASAILEAGMRTDKITSEDHSLMMGISLGLILFAIGMNVSIVKKMGIPKREKNISQALGLVYAIYVLIIYVVLPS
;
A
#
# COMPACT_ATOMS: atom_id res chain seq x y z
N MET A 1 -14.89 13.97 -7.26
CA MET A 1 -13.65 14.07 -8.07
C MET A 1 -12.36 13.95 -7.24
N LYS A 2 -12.14 14.71 -6.17
CA LYS A 2 -10.88 14.63 -5.37
C LYS A 2 -10.57 13.24 -4.78
N HIS A 3 -11.57 12.46 -4.40
CA HIS A 3 -11.38 11.14 -3.77
C HIS A 3 -10.88 10.07 -4.75
N HIS A 4 -11.29 10.13 -6.01
CA HIS A 4 -10.76 9.25 -7.06
C HIS A 4 -9.27 9.48 -7.30
N HIS A 5 -8.79 10.72 -7.16
CA HIS A 5 -7.34 11.00 -7.21
C HIS A 5 -6.62 10.36 -6.02
N ILE A 6 -7.13 10.52 -4.80
CA ILE A 6 -6.52 9.90 -3.60
C ILE A 6 -6.52 8.37 -3.71
N GLN A 7 -7.61 7.77 -4.20
CA GLN A 7 -7.68 6.32 -4.44
C GLN A 7 -6.64 5.88 -5.48
N ARG A 8 -6.55 6.56 -6.63
CA ARG A 8 -5.54 6.27 -7.67
C ARG A 8 -4.12 6.43 -7.15
N THR A 9 -3.84 7.50 -6.41
CA THR A 9 -2.54 7.73 -5.79
C THR A 9 -2.22 6.61 -4.81
N SER A 10 -3.18 6.16 -4.00
CA SER A 10 -2.97 5.01 -3.09
C SER A 10 -2.63 3.71 -3.82
N VAL A 11 -3.28 3.46 -4.97
CA VAL A 11 -2.96 2.30 -5.81
C VAL A 11 -1.55 2.44 -6.38
N ALA A 12 -1.14 3.63 -6.83
CA ALA A 12 0.21 3.87 -7.32
C ALA A 12 1.27 3.61 -6.24
N PHE A 13 1.05 4.08 -5.01
CA PHE A 13 1.96 3.81 -3.88
C PHE A 13 2.02 2.33 -3.52
N PHE A 14 0.87 1.64 -3.52
CA PHE A 14 0.82 0.19 -3.30
C PHE A 14 1.59 -0.58 -4.39
N LEU A 15 1.39 -0.24 -5.66
CA LEU A 15 2.09 -0.88 -6.77
C LEU A 15 3.60 -0.60 -6.73
N ALA A 16 4.01 0.62 -6.39
CA ALA A 16 5.43 0.95 -6.23
C ALA A 16 6.08 0.11 -5.11
N SER A 17 5.39 -0.05 -3.98
CA SER A 17 5.83 -0.96 -2.89
C SER A 17 5.95 -2.40 -3.37
N ALA A 18 4.91 -2.94 -4.03
CA ALA A 18 4.91 -4.32 -4.51
C ALA A 18 6.00 -4.60 -5.55
N ILE A 19 6.26 -3.65 -6.46
CA ILE A 19 7.33 -3.77 -7.47
C ILE A 19 8.71 -3.72 -6.80
N LEU A 20 8.93 -2.81 -5.85
CA LEU A 20 10.16 -2.74 -5.08
C LEU A 20 10.44 -4.06 -4.37
N GLU A 21 9.44 -4.59 -3.69
CA GLU A 21 9.56 -5.83 -2.96
C GLU A 21 9.79 -7.05 -3.86
N ALA A 22 9.06 -7.16 -4.96
CA ALA A 22 9.27 -8.21 -5.95
C ALA A 22 10.68 -8.13 -6.57
N GLY A 23 11.15 -6.91 -6.83
CA GLY A 23 12.51 -6.66 -7.35
C GLY A 23 13.60 -7.07 -6.36
N MET A 24 13.39 -6.83 -5.07
CA MET A 24 14.30 -7.29 -4.00
C MET A 24 14.28 -8.81 -3.87
N ARG A 25 13.10 -9.44 -3.82
CA ARG A 25 12.96 -10.92 -3.67
C ARG A 25 13.51 -11.71 -4.87
N THR A 26 13.65 -11.07 -6.03
CA THR A 26 14.18 -11.71 -7.24
C THR A 26 15.65 -11.37 -7.50
N ASP A 27 16.33 -10.73 -6.54
CA ASP A 27 17.71 -10.22 -6.65
C ASP A 27 17.94 -9.31 -7.87
N LYS A 28 16.87 -8.82 -8.51
CA LYS A 28 16.93 -7.87 -9.62
C LYS A 28 17.27 -6.46 -9.14
N ILE A 29 16.97 -6.18 -7.87
CA ILE A 29 17.37 -4.96 -7.18
C ILE A 29 18.37 -5.36 -6.10
N THR A 30 19.64 -5.45 -6.48
CA THR A 30 20.76 -5.57 -5.54
C THR A 30 21.04 -4.20 -4.93
N SER A 31 20.54 -3.99 -3.71
CA SER A 31 20.92 -2.85 -2.88
C SER A 31 21.85 -3.31 -1.77
N GLU A 32 22.92 -2.56 -1.54
CA GLU A 32 23.82 -2.78 -0.40
C GLU A 32 23.07 -2.68 0.93
N ASP A 33 21.99 -1.89 0.97
CA ASP A 33 21.10 -1.74 2.14
C ASP A 33 19.70 -2.33 1.87
N HIS A 34 19.61 -3.67 1.94
CA HIS A 34 18.35 -4.40 1.81
C HIS A 34 17.30 -3.95 2.87
N SER A 35 17.76 -3.69 4.09
CA SER A 35 16.92 -3.20 5.20
C SER A 35 16.27 -1.84 4.91
N LEU A 36 17.01 -0.92 4.27
CA LEU A 36 16.49 0.41 3.95
C LEU A 36 15.40 0.33 2.88
N MET A 37 15.60 -0.49 1.85
CA MET A 37 14.60 -0.70 0.80
C MET A 37 13.34 -1.41 1.31
N MET A 38 13.48 -2.40 2.20
CA MET A 38 12.33 -2.99 2.89
C MET A 38 11.55 -1.95 3.70
N GLY A 39 12.26 -1.08 4.43
CA GLY A 39 11.65 0.03 5.17
C GLY A 39 10.89 1.01 4.27
N ILE A 40 11.45 1.35 3.10
CA ILE A 40 10.78 2.19 2.10
C ILE A 40 9.52 1.49 1.58
N SER A 41 9.61 0.22 1.18
CA SER A 41 8.44 -0.53 0.69
C SER A 41 7.32 -0.55 1.74
N LEU A 42 7.67 -0.86 2.99
CA LEU A 42 6.71 -0.88 4.10
C LEU A 42 6.11 0.52 4.36
N GLY A 43 6.92 1.57 4.29
CA GLY A 43 6.45 2.95 4.41
C GLY A 43 5.44 3.33 3.33
N LEU A 44 5.71 2.98 2.07
CA LEU A 44 4.84 3.27 0.93
C LEU A 44 3.47 2.58 1.06
N ILE A 45 3.45 1.31 1.48
CA ILE A 45 2.19 0.56 1.64
C ILE A 45 1.39 1.03 2.85
N LEU A 46 2.05 1.33 3.98
CA LEU A 46 1.37 1.92 5.14
C LEU A 46 0.79 3.30 4.81
N PHE A 47 1.49 4.10 4.01
CA PHE A 47 0.99 5.37 3.51
C PHE A 47 -0.24 5.18 2.61
N ALA A 48 -0.23 4.18 1.72
CA ALA A 48 -1.37 3.81 0.89
C ALA A 48 -2.60 3.38 1.71
N ILE A 49 -2.39 2.61 2.79
CA ILE A 49 -3.44 2.25 3.75
C ILE A 49 -3.97 3.50 4.44
N GLY A 50 -3.09 4.37 4.95
CA GLY A 50 -3.46 5.61 5.64
C GLY A 50 -4.34 6.53 4.79
N MET A 51 -4.03 6.69 3.51
CA MET A 51 -4.86 7.45 2.57
C MET A 51 -6.27 6.87 2.41
N ASN A 52 -6.40 5.55 2.31
CA ASN A 52 -7.70 4.89 2.23
C ASN A 52 -8.49 5.01 3.53
N VAL A 53 -7.84 4.82 4.69
CA VAL A 53 -8.48 5.03 6.01
C VAL A 53 -8.96 6.47 6.18
N SER A 54 -8.19 7.46 5.70
CA SER A 54 -8.56 8.87 5.74
C SER A 54 -9.87 9.15 4.97
N ILE A 55 -10.05 8.54 3.80
CA ILE A 55 -11.31 8.61 3.04
C ILE A 55 -12.45 7.96 3.85
N VAL A 56 -12.23 6.79 4.42
CA VAL A 56 -13.28 6.05 5.15
C VAL A 56 -13.78 6.79 6.38
N LYS A 57 -12.88 7.49 7.09
CA LYS A 57 -13.21 8.29 8.28
C LYS A 57 -13.89 9.62 7.95
N LYS A 58 -13.81 10.11 6.72
CA LYS A 58 -14.35 11.42 6.34
C LYS A 58 -15.88 11.38 6.23
N MET A 59 -16.56 12.28 6.95
CA MET A 59 -18.02 12.42 6.91
C MET A 59 -18.45 13.08 5.59
N GLY A 60 -19.61 12.68 5.07
CA GLY A 60 -20.20 13.25 3.84
C GLY A 60 -19.69 12.65 2.52
N ILE A 61 -18.79 11.65 2.55
CA ILE A 61 -18.36 10.94 1.34
C ILE A 61 -19.44 9.94 0.87
N PRO A 62 -19.69 9.83 -0.45
CA PRO A 62 -20.60 8.83 -1.01
C PRO A 62 -20.26 7.40 -0.55
N LYS A 63 -21.28 6.63 -0.17
CA LYS A 63 -21.14 5.25 0.34
C LYS A 63 -20.32 4.36 -0.60
N ARG A 64 -20.47 4.51 -1.92
CA ARG A 64 -19.71 3.77 -2.93
C ARG A 64 -18.20 4.04 -2.84
N GLU A 65 -17.79 5.31 -2.75
CA GLU A 65 -16.37 5.67 -2.65
C GLU A 65 -15.76 5.18 -1.33
N LYS A 66 -16.54 5.26 -0.24
CA LYS A 66 -16.15 4.73 1.06
C LYS A 66 -15.95 3.21 1.04
N ASN A 67 -16.86 2.47 0.41
CA ASN A 67 -16.74 1.01 0.27
C ASN A 67 -15.51 0.62 -0.57
N ILE A 68 -15.22 1.35 -1.65
CA ILE A 68 -14.03 1.10 -2.48
C ILE A 68 -12.76 1.31 -1.64
N SER A 69 -12.66 2.41 -0.88
CA SER A 69 -11.50 2.66 -0.03
C SER A 69 -11.38 1.68 1.13
N GLN A 70 -12.49 1.19 1.70
CA GLN A 70 -12.45 0.10 2.68
C GLN A 70 -11.88 -1.19 2.06
N ALA A 71 -12.36 -1.56 0.88
CA ALA A 71 -11.88 -2.75 0.18
C ALA A 71 -10.38 -2.64 -0.17
N LEU A 72 -9.95 -1.50 -0.73
CA LEU A 72 -8.53 -1.26 -1.03
C LEU A 72 -7.67 -1.30 0.23
N GLY A 73 -8.09 -0.61 1.31
CA GLY A 73 -7.37 -0.63 2.57
C GLY A 73 -7.24 -2.03 3.17
N LEU A 74 -8.30 -2.84 3.09
CA LEU A 74 -8.29 -4.23 3.55
C LEU A 74 -7.35 -5.09 2.72
N VAL A 75 -7.40 -4.98 1.39
CA VAL A 75 -6.50 -5.72 0.49
C VAL A 75 -5.04 -5.38 0.78
N TYR A 76 -4.71 -4.10 0.94
CA TYR A 76 -3.35 -3.69 1.26
C TYR A 76 -2.89 -4.21 2.63
N ALA A 77 -3.76 -4.18 3.64
CA ALA A 77 -3.45 -4.71 4.96
C ALA A 77 -3.20 -6.23 4.93
N ILE A 78 -4.01 -6.98 4.18
CA ILE A 78 -3.81 -8.41 3.97
C ILE A 78 -2.48 -8.66 3.26
N TYR A 79 -2.16 -7.90 2.20
CA TYR A 79 -0.88 -8.01 1.50
C TYR A 79 0.30 -7.78 2.46
N VAL A 80 0.28 -6.72 3.25
CA VAL A 80 1.34 -6.43 4.24
C VAL A 80 1.50 -7.59 5.22
N LEU A 81 0.38 -8.14 5.72
CA LEU A 81 0.43 -9.25 6.66
C LEU A 81 1.04 -10.50 6.02
N ILE A 82 0.67 -10.83 4.78
CA ILE A 82 1.23 -11.98 4.06
C ILE A 82 2.74 -11.79 3.87
N ILE A 83 3.16 -10.63 3.36
CA ILE A 83 4.55 -10.37 3.04
C ILE A 83 5.44 -10.31 4.28
N TYR A 84 5.05 -9.53 5.29
CA TYR A 84 5.95 -9.17 6.37
C TYR A 84 5.80 -10.06 7.61
N VAL A 85 4.69 -10.80 7.73
CA VAL A 85 4.43 -11.68 8.88
C VAL A 85 4.43 -13.15 8.49
N VAL A 86 3.79 -13.52 7.38
CA VAL A 86 3.66 -14.93 6.96
C VAL A 86 4.87 -15.40 6.16
N LEU A 87 5.36 -14.56 5.24
CA LEU A 87 6.48 -14.86 4.35
C LEU A 87 7.63 -13.84 4.53
N PRO A 88 8.17 -13.67 5.76
CA PRO A 88 9.26 -12.74 5.98
C PRO A 88 10.44 -13.16 5.10
N SER A 89 10.80 -12.28 4.17
CA SER A 89 12.01 -12.37 3.34
C SER A 89 13.25 -12.04 4.15
#